data_AF-A0A0M4T042-F1
#
_entry.id   AF-A0A0M4T042-F1
#
_cell.length_a   1.000
_cell.length_b   1.000
_cell.length_c   1.000
_cell.angle_alpha   90.00
_cell.angle_beta   90.00
_cell.angle_gamma   90.00
#
_symmetry.space_group_name_H-M   'P 1'
#
loop_
_entity.id
_entity.type
_entity.pdbx_description
1 polymer ?
#
loop_
_entity_poly.entity_id
_entity_poly.type
_entity_poly.pdbx_seq_one_letter_code
_entity_poly.pdbx_strand_id
1 'polypeptide(L)'
;MYNPEVYFPLSLSNQKARKLYAIAKRRGCTMVDLIKDIVEDYVNDVQLIGVNLQIPILNKNQVTPRRIIGERISMFRQVNGFTQMELGKAVGLDRRTISGIELGSRRLDVVEAIAIAQVLGVELKEILEVC
;
A
#
# COMPACT_ATOMS: atom_id res chain seq x y z
N MET A 1 1.58 -7.32 -23.44
CA MET A 1 2.80 -8.03 -23.03
C MET A 1 3.14 -7.52 -21.64
N TYR A 2 3.02 -8.37 -20.62
CA TYR A 2 3.19 -8.01 -19.21
C TYR A 2 4.68 -7.77 -18.93
N ASN A 3 5.03 -6.57 -18.47
CA ASN A 3 6.40 -6.21 -18.08
C ASN A 3 6.49 -6.23 -16.54
N PRO A 4 7.03 -7.31 -15.94
CA PRO A 4 7.07 -7.48 -14.49
C PRO A 4 7.99 -6.47 -13.76
N GLU A 5 8.75 -5.64 -14.47
CA GLU A 5 9.63 -4.65 -13.85
C GLU A 5 8.94 -3.31 -13.55
N VAL A 6 7.72 -3.08 -14.05
CA VAL A 6 7.07 -1.75 -14.00
C VAL A 6 6.38 -1.46 -12.66
N TYR A 7 6.24 -2.45 -11.77
CA TYR A 7 5.60 -2.26 -10.45
C TYR A 7 6.43 -2.80 -9.28
N PHE A 8 7.73 -2.56 -9.31
CA PHE A 8 8.56 -2.75 -8.12
C PHE A 8 9.28 -1.45 -7.80
N PRO A 9 8.94 -0.75 -6.69
CA PRO A 9 9.84 0.29 -6.21
C PRO A 9 11.14 -0.41 -5.83
N LEU A 10 12.17 -0.22 -6.68
CA LEU A 10 13.55 -0.66 -6.48
C LEU A 10 14.21 -0.03 -5.24
N SER A 11 13.43 0.66 -4.40
CA SER A 11 13.80 1.21 -3.09
C SER A 11 13.38 0.31 -1.93
N LEU A 12 13.52 -1.02 -2.02
CA LEU A 12 13.40 -1.86 -0.81
C LEU A 12 14.69 -1.80 -0.01
N SER A 13 14.79 -0.79 0.86
CA SER A 13 15.65 -0.78 2.05
C SER A 13 15.28 -1.89 3.06
N ASN A 14 14.16 -2.58 2.83
CA ASN A 14 13.62 -3.61 3.71
C ASN A 14 14.27 -4.98 3.46
N GLN A 15 15.22 -5.35 4.32
CA GLN A 15 15.94 -6.62 4.30
C GLN A 15 15.01 -7.85 4.32
N LYS A 16 13.81 -7.75 4.92
CA LYS A 16 12.84 -8.86 4.98
C LYS A 16 12.24 -9.16 3.61
N ALA A 17 11.82 -8.12 2.87
CA ALA A 17 11.23 -8.28 1.54
C ALA A 17 12.22 -8.92 0.54
N ARG A 18 13.51 -8.57 0.64
CA ARG A 18 14.58 -9.19 -0.16
C ARG A 18 14.73 -10.68 0.09
N LYS A 19 14.64 -11.11 1.35
CA LYS A 19 14.70 -12.54 1.72
C LYS A 19 13.49 -13.30 1.16
N LEU A 20 12.28 -12.75 1.31
CA LEU A 20 11.06 -13.35 0.75
C LEU A 20 11.14 -13.49 -0.79
N TYR A 21 11.62 -12.47 -1.48
CA TYR A 21 11.81 -12.54 -2.93
C TYR A 21 12.76 -13.66 -3.36
N ALA A 22 13.90 -13.78 -2.69
CA ALA A 22 14.88 -14.81 -2.99
C ALA A 22 14.32 -16.23 -2.81
N ILE A 23 13.45 -16.43 -1.82
CA ILE A 23 12.76 -17.70 -1.58
C ILE A 23 11.76 -17.98 -2.70
N ALA A 24 10.92 -17.01 -3.06
CA ALA A 24 9.92 -17.15 -4.11
C ALA A 24 10.59 -17.50 -5.46
N LYS A 25 11.67 -16.80 -5.80
CA LYS A 25 12.46 -17.05 -7.02
C LYS A 25 13.05 -18.46 -7.06
N ARG A 26 13.55 -18.99 -5.93
CA ARG A 26 14.06 -20.39 -5.86
C ARG A 26 12.95 -21.43 -6.03
N ARG A 27 11.73 -21.10 -5.58
CA ARG A 27 10.55 -21.96 -5.73
C ARG A 27 9.85 -21.80 -7.08
N GLY A 28 10.30 -20.87 -7.93
CA GLY A 28 9.67 -20.60 -9.22
C GLY A 28 8.28 -19.98 -9.12
N CYS A 29 7.94 -19.36 -7.99
CA CYS A 29 6.65 -18.71 -7.76
C CYS A 29 6.80 -17.20 -7.56
N THR A 30 5.69 -16.46 -7.56
CA THR A 30 5.72 -15.04 -7.22
C THR A 30 5.80 -14.85 -5.71
N MET A 31 6.21 -13.66 -5.26
CA MET A 31 6.20 -13.34 -3.83
C MET A 31 4.79 -13.39 -3.24
N VAL A 32 3.76 -13.09 -4.03
CA VAL A 32 2.36 -13.17 -3.61
C VAL A 32 1.93 -14.62 -3.40
N ASP A 33 2.29 -15.51 -4.32
CA ASP A 33 1.99 -16.94 -4.20
C ASP A 33 2.69 -17.54 -2.99
N LEU A 34 3.97 -17.21 -2.78
CA LEU A 34 4.70 -17.64 -1.59
C LEU A 34 4.04 -17.16 -0.29
N ILE A 35 3.57 -15.91 -0.24
CA ILE A 35 2.90 -15.36 0.95
C ILE A 35 1.56 -16.06 1.17
N LYS A 36 0.80 -16.33 0.09
CA LYS A 36 -0.46 -17.07 0.18
C LYS A 36 -0.24 -18.46 0.71
N ASP A 37 0.71 -19.21 0.16
CA ASP A 37 1.04 -20.57 0.61
C ASP A 37 1.41 -20.59 2.09
N ILE A 38 2.27 -19.65 2.52
CA ILE A 38 2.65 -19.53 3.93
C ILE A 38 1.42 -19.23 4.79
N VAL A 39 0.56 -18.29 4.37
CA VAL A 39 -0.64 -17.94 5.14
C VAL A 39 -1.63 -19.09 5.18
N GLU A 40 -1.83 -19.80 4.08
CA GLU A 40 -2.71 -20.98 4.00
C GLU A 40 -2.19 -22.12 4.87
N ASP A 41 -0.89 -22.42 4.83
CA ASP A 41 -0.27 -23.43 5.70
C ASP A 41 -0.51 -23.08 7.18
N TYR A 42 -0.26 -21.83 7.58
CA TYR A 42 -0.50 -21.36 8.95
C TYR A 42 -2.00 -21.40 9.33
N VAL A 43 -2.91 -21.04 8.42
CA VAL A 43 -4.36 -21.05 8.68
C VAL A 43 -4.88 -22.48 8.82
N ASN A 44 -4.42 -23.40 7.97
CA ASN A 44 -4.79 -24.80 8.01
C ASN A 44 -4.27 -25.48 9.29
N ASP A 45 -3.03 -25.18 9.68
CA ASP A 45 -2.45 -25.65 10.95
C ASP A 45 -3.24 -25.16 12.16
N VAL A 46 -3.74 -23.91 12.13
CA VAL A 46 -4.56 -23.32 13.21
C VAL A 46 -5.99 -23.88 13.24
N GLN A 47 -6.58 -24.20 12.07
CA GLN A 47 -7.92 -24.80 11.99
C GLN A 47 -7.95 -26.24 12.52
N LEU A 48 -6.85 -26.99 12.41
CA LEU A 48 -6.73 -28.34 12.98
C LEU A 48 -6.75 -28.37 14.52
N ILE A 49 -6.43 -27.27 15.18
CA ILE A 49 -6.38 -27.16 16.66
C ILE A 49 -7.77 -26.88 17.26
N GLY A 50 -8.84 -26.86 16.45
CA GLY A 50 -10.23 -26.69 16.91
C GLY A 50 -10.55 -25.30 17.48
N VAL A 51 -9.61 -24.35 17.41
CA VAL A 51 -9.87 -22.95 17.73
C VAL A 51 -10.52 -22.30 16.53
N ASN A 52 -11.82 -21.97 16.66
CA ASN A 52 -12.46 -20.98 15.81
C ASN A 52 -11.95 -19.60 16.21
N LEU A 53 -10.71 -19.36 15.86
CA LEU A 53 -10.04 -18.10 16.05
C LEU A 53 -10.73 -17.12 15.09
N GLN A 54 -11.62 -16.28 15.63
CA GLN A 54 -11.90 -14.98 15.03
C GLN A 54 -10.62 -14.16 15.11
N ILE A 55 -9.62 -14.51 14.28
CA ILE A 55 -8.41 -13.72 14.19
C ILE A 55 -8.85 -12.39 13.59
N PRO A 56 -8.54 -11.24 14.21
CA PRO A 56 -8.69 -9.95 13.58
C PRO A 56 -7.58 -9.77 12.52
N ILE A 57 -7.46 -10.73 11.59
CA ILE A 57 -6.68 -10.57 10.37
C ILE A 57 -7.57 -9.73 9.47
N LEU A 58 -7.32 -8.42 9.51
CA LEU A 58 -8.09 -7.37 8.87
C LEU A 58 -9.45 -7.18 9.54
N ASN A 59 -9.57 -6.11 10.34
CA ASN A 59 -10.88 -5.56 10.62
C ASN A 59 -11.52 -5.17 9.27
N LYS A 60 -12.35 -6.06 8.72
CA LYS A 60 -13.14 -5.88 7.49
C LYS A 60 -14.14 -4.72 7.59
N ASN A 61 -14.14 -3.92 8.66
CA ASN A 61 -14.91 -2.70 8.73
C ASN A 61 -14.26 -1.61 7.87
N GLN A 62 -14.57 -1.73 6.57
CA GLN A 62 -14.56 -0.73 5.52
C GLN A 62 -13.20 -0.41 4.90
N VAL A 63 -12.75 -1.31 4.00
CA VAL A 63 -11.91 -0.89 2.88
C VAL A 63 -12.73 0.11 2.06
N THR A 64 -12.64 1.39 2.42
CA THR A 64 -13.33 2.46 1.70
C THR A 64 -12.46 2.89 0.53
N PRO A 65 -13.06 3.32 -0.60
CA PRO A 65 -12.30 3.93 -1.71
C PRO A 65 -11.38 5.05 -1.23
N ARG A 66 -11.83 5.84 -0.24
CA ARG A 66 -11.04 6.91 0.36
C ARG A 66 -9.79 6.41 1.08
N ARG A 67 -9.90 5.28 1.80
CA ARG A 67 -8.75 4.67 2.48
C ARG A 67 -7.73 4.16 1.46
N ILE A 68 -8.19 3.50 0.39
CA ILE A 68 -7.32 3.02 -0.70
C ILE A 68 -6.57 4.19 -1.35
N ILE A 69 -7.29 5.26 -1.70
CA ILE A 69 -6.70 6.47 -2.29
C ILE A 69 -5.66 7.09 -1.34
N GLY A 70 -6.00 7.21 -0.04
CA GLY A 70 -5.09 7.73 0.97
C GLY A 70 -3.81 6.91 1.12
N GLU A 71 -3.91 5.58 1.09
CA GLU A 71 -2.75 4.67 1.12
C GLU A 71 -1.88 4.82 -0.12
N ARG A 72 -2.47 4.95 -1.31
CA ARG A 72 -1.73 5.22 -2.56
C ARG A 72 -0.97 6.53 -2.50
N ILE A 73 -1.59 7.62 -2.03
CA ILE A 73 -0.91 8.90 -1.83
C ILE A 73 0.26 8.75 -0.85
N SER A 74 0.05 8.05 0.26
CA SER A 74 1.12 7.82 1.25
C SER A 74 2.29 7.04 0.65
N MET A 75 2.01 6.03 -0.19
CA MET A 75 3.01 5.25 -0.90
C MET A 75 3.83 6.13 -1.86
N PHE A 76 3.18 6.86 -2.77
CA PHE A 76 3.87 7.73 -3.72
C PHE A 76 4.67 8.84 -3.02
N ARG A 77 4.14 9.40 -1.93
CA ARG A 77 4.86 10.36 -1.10
C ARG A 77 6.17 9.78 -0.56
N GLN A 78 6.12 8.57 0.00
CA GLN A 78 7.29 7.91 0.60
C GLN A 78 8.34 7.54 -0.46
N VAL A 79 7.92 7.03 -1.62
CA VAL A 79 8.83 6.72 -2.74
C VAL A 79 9.55 7.97 -3.25
N ASN A 80 8.86 9.12 -3.27
CA ASN A 80 9.45 10.40 -3.62
C ASN A 80 10.22 11.09 -2.47
N GLY A 81 10.36 10.44 -1.31
CA GLY A 81 11.16 10.94 -0.19
C GLY A 81 10.54 12.10 0.60
N PHE A 82 9.27 12.44 0.36
CA PHE A 82 8.60 13.52 1.08
C PHE A 82 8.13 13.07 2.46
N THR A 83 8.26 13.91 3.48
CA THR A 83 7.46 13.84 4.72
C THR A 83 6.05 14.38 4.49
N GLN A 84 5.10 14.06 5.37
CA GLN A 84 3.74 14.63 5.31
C GLN A 84 3.74 16.17 5.41
N MET A 85 4.69 16.74 6.16
CA MET A 85 4.84 18.19 6.30
C MET A 85 5.32 18.82 4.99
N GLU A 86 6.29 18.20 4.32
CA GLU A 86 6.84 18.71 3.06
C GLU A 86 5.83 18.61 1.92
N LEU A 87 5.13 17.47 1.80
CA LEU A 87 4.03 17.35 0.83
C LEU A 87 2.96 18.41 1.10
N GLY A 88 2.54 18.57 2.37
CA GLY A 88 1.57 19.57 2.75
C GLY A 88 1.99 20.97 2.31
N LYS A 89 3.21 21.40 2.65
CA LYS A 89 3.76 22.69 2.23
C LYS A 89 3.76 22.85 0.70
N ALA A 90 4.11 21.81 -0.05
CA ALA A 90 4.16 21.85 -1.50
C ALA A 90 2.78 22.02 -2.16
N VAL A 91 1.71 21.50 -1.54
CA VAL A 91 0.33 21.62 -2.05
C VAL A 91 -0.53 22.65 -1.29
N GLY A 92 0.07 23.46 -0.41
CA GLY A 92 -0.65 24.48 0.37
C GLY A 92 -1.54 23.94 1.49
N LEU A 93 -1.27 22.73 2.00
CA LEU A 93 -2.02 22.08 3.08
C LEU A 93 -1.14 21.91 4.33
N ASP A 94 -1.76 21.75 5.49
CA ASP A 94 -1.01 21.42 6.71
C ASP A 94 -0.74 19.91 6.84
N ARG A 95 0.21 19.55 7.72
CA ARG A 95 0.58 18.14 7.98
C ARG A 95 -0.63 17.29 8.43
N ARG A 96 -1.54 17.85 9.24
CA ARG A 96 -2.70 17.11 9.77
C ARG A 96 -3.68 16.77 8.65
N THR A 97 -3.83 17.66 7.68
CA THR A 97 -4.65 17.51 6.49
C THR A 97 -4.12 16.38 5.63
N ILE A 98 -2.81 16.36 5.34
CA ILE A 98 -2.16 15.25 4.65
C ILE A 98 -2.35 13.94 5.42
N SER A 99 -2.13 13.94 6.73
CA SER A 99 -2.34 12.75 7.56
C SER A 99 -3.80 12.26 7.52
N GLY A 100 -4.78 13.17 7.51
CA GLY A 100 -6.19 12.81 7.43
C GLY A 100 -6.59 12.25 6.07
N ILE A 101 -6.01 12.79 4.99
CA ILE A 101 -6.17 12.24 3.63
C ILE A 101 -5.57 10.82 3.58
N GLU A 102 -4.32 10.65 4.01
CA GLU A 102 -3.62 9.35 3.97
C GLU A 102 -4.34 8.28 4.80
N LEU A 103 -4.91 8.66 5.95
CA LEU A 103 -5.69 7.77 6.81
C LEU A 103 -7.11 7.51 6.29
N GLY A 104 -7.58 8.25 5.29
CA GLY A 104 -8.97 8.20 4.82
C GLY A 104 -9.97 8.79 5.82
N SER A 105 -9.53 9.46 6.88
CA SER A 105 -10.42 10.13 7.84
C SER A 105 -10.93 11.48 7.31
N ARG A 106 -10.28 12.06 6.30
CA ARG A 106 -10.67 13.30 5.62
C ARG A 106 -10.96 13.06 4.14
N ARG A 107 -11.94 13.77 3.58
CA ARG A 107 -12.20 13.81 2.13
C ARG A 107 -11.00 14.44 1.40
N LEU A 108 -10.70 13.92 0.22
CA LEU A 108 -9.76 14.51 -0.72
C LEU A 108 -10.59 15.22 -1.81
N ASP A 109 -10.37 16.52 -1.99
CA ASP A 109 -10.96 17.27 -3.10
C ASP A 109 -10.23 16.94 -4.42
N VAL A 110 -10.92 17.06 -5.55
CA VAL A 110 -10.32 16.93 -6.89
C VAL A 110 -9.17 17.91 -7.10
N VAL A 111 -9.28 19.16 -6.64
CA VAL A 111 -8.21 20.15 -6.78
C VAL A 111 -6.97 19.74 -5.97
N GLU A 112 -7.18 19.23 -4.76
CA GLU A 112 -6.10 18.68 -3.92
C GLU A 112 -5.48 17.44 -4.55
N ALA A 113 -6.30 16.55 -5.13
CA ALA A 113 -5.81 15.34 -5.79
C ALA A 113 -4.92 15.66 -6.99
N ILE A 114 -5.31 16.65 -7.81
CA ILE A 114 -4.51 17.14 -8.93
C ILE A 114 -3.18 17.73 -8.45
N ALA A 115 -3.21 18.60 -7.43
CA ALA A 115 -2.01 19.22 -6.89
C ALA A 115 -1.04 18.18 -6.30
N ILE A 116 -1.57 17.19 -5.57
CA ILE A 116 -0.78 16.08 -5.04
C ILE A 116 -0.17 15.24 -6.17
N ALA A 117 -0.94 14.92 -7.21
CA ALA A 117 -0.45 14.17 -8.37
C ALA A 117 0.73 14.89 -9.06
N GLN A 118 0.60 16.21 -9.26
CA GLN A 118 1.65 17.04 -9.85
C GLN A 118 2.91 17.08 -9.01
N VAL A 119 2.80 17.30 -7.69
CA VAL A 119 3.96 17.34 -6.78
C VAL A 119 4.66 15.97 -6.70
N LEU A 120 3.89 14.88 -6.74
CA LEU A 120 4.43 13.52 -6.67
C LEU A 120 4.90 12.97 -8.03
N GLY A 121 4.68 13.70 -9.12
CA GLY A 121 5.10 13.30 -10.47
C GLY A 121 4.36 12.08 -11.02
N VAL A 122 3.09 11.90 -10.65
CA VAL A 122 2.24 10.76 -11.07
C VAL A 122 1.00 11.24 -11.80
N GLU A 123 0.38 10.38 -12.60
CA GLU A 123 -0.92 10.66 -13.18
C GLU A 123 -2.03 10.55 -12.12
N LEU A 124 -3.07 11.39 -12.25
CA LEU A 124 -4.21 11.35 -11.32
C LEU A 124 -4.89 9.97 -11.26
N LYS A 125 -4.93 9.25 -12.38
CA LYS A 125 -5.50 7.89 -12.44
C LYS A 125 -4.76 6.92 -11.50
N GLU A 126 -3.45 7.09 -11.33
CA GLU A 126 -2.63 6.22 -10.48
C GLU A 126 -2.94 6.43 -8.99
N ILE A 127 -3.44 7.61 -8.61
CA ILE A 127 -3.93 7.89 -7.26
C ILE A 127 -5.36 7.34 -7.06
N LEU A 128 -6.22 7.49 -8.07
CA LEU A 128 -7.65 7.22 -7.97
C LEU A 128 -8.06 5.79 -8.32
N GLU A 129 -7.16 4.96 -8.82
CA GLU A 129 -7.47 3.58 -9.19
C GLU A 129 -7.85 2.75 -7.96
N VAL A 130 -9.12 2.33 -7.93
CA VAL A 130 -9.72 1.45 -6.93
C VAL A 130 -10.11 0.16 -7.64
N CYS A 131 -9.53 -0.98 -7.23
CA CYS A 131 -9.84 -2.30 -7.77
C CYS A 131 -11.16 -2.85 -7.22
#